data_AF-A0A3D5AZR5-F1
#
_entry.id   AF-A0A3D5AZR5-F1
#
_cell.length_a   1.000
_cell.length_b   1.000
_cell.length_c   1.000
_cell.angle_alpha   90.00
_cell.angle_beta   90.00
_cell.angle_gamma   90.00
#
_symmetry.space_group_name_H-M   'P 1'
#
loop_
_entity.id
_entity.type
_entity.pdbx_description
1 polymer ?
#
loop_
_entity_poly.entity_id
_entity_poly.type
_entity_poly.pdbx_seq_one_letter_code
_entity_poly.pdbx_strand_id
1 'polypeptide(L)' 'KEFRLHAPLLHLNKAEIITAGSRLGVDFGQTISCYNPDPDGRACGQCDSCRLRARGFAAAGVPDPTRYWHK' A
#
# COMPACT_ATOMS: atom_id res chain seq x y z
N LYS A 1 15.51 -22.01 23.77
CA LYS A 1 14.74 -20.77 23.53
C LYS A 1 13.83 -21.04 22.35
N GLU A 2 12.52 -20.86 22.51
CA GLU A 2 11.55 -21.04 21.43
C GLU A 2 11.29 -19.69 20.77
N PHE A 3 11.29 -19.66 19.43
CA PHE A 3 10.99 -18.46 18.65
C PHE A 3 9.57 -18.55 18.13
N ARG A 4 8.86 -17.41 18.14
CA ARG A 4 7.53 -17.28 17.56
C ARG A 4 7.56 -16.34 16.38
N LEU A 5 7.09 -16.81 15.22
CA LEU A 5 6.95 -15.99 14.01
C LEU A 5 5.52 -15.45 13.93
N HIS A 6 5.38 -14.15 13.69
CA HIS A 6 4.10 -13.50 13.47
C HIS A 6 4.04 -13.01 12.02
N ALA A 7 3.10 -13.56 11.24
CA ALA A 7 2.84 -13.15 9.86
C ALA A 7 1.38 -12.65 9.71
N PRO A 8 1.01 -11.54 10.37
CA PRO A 8 -0.39 -11.10 10.48
C PRO A 8 -1.04 -10.74 9.15
N LEU A 9 -0.24 -10.54 8.10
CA LEU A 9 -0.72 -10.16 6.76
C LEU A 9 -0.77 -11.35 5.78
N LEU A 10 -0.33 -12.56 6.17
CA LEU A 10 -0.08 -13.67 5.25
C LEU A 10 -1.30 -14.08 4.42
N HIS A 11 -2.49 -14.01 5.01
CA HIS A 11 -3.74 -14.40 4.35
C HIS A 11 -4.55 -13.20 3.87
N LEU A 12 -4.01 -11.98 4.01
CA LEU A 12 -4.70 -10.77 3.62
C LEU A 12 -4.35 -10.38 2.19
N ASN A 13 -5.35 -10.07 1.39
CA ASN A 13 -5.16 -9.39 0.12
C ASN A 13 -4.87 -7.89 0.34
N LYS A 14 -4.51 -7.17 -0.72
CA LYS A 14 -4.10 -5.76 -0.59
C LYS A 14 -5.22 -4.84 -0.07
N ALA A 15 -6.48 -5.11 -0.41
CA ALA A 15 -7.61 -4.33 0.09
C ALA A 15 -7.80 -4.56 1.60
N GLU A 16 -7.70 -5.81 2.05
CA GLU A 16 -7.78 -6.16 3.48
C GLU A 16 -6.63 -5.53 4.30
N ILE A 17 -5.42 -5.52 3.74
CA ILE A 17 -4.27 -4.82 4.36
C ILE A 17 -4.56 -3.32 4.50
N ILE A 18 -5.13 -2.69 3.46
CA ILE A 18 -5.47 -1.27 3.48
C ILE A 18 -6.59 -0.98 4.48
N THR A 19 -7.64 -1.80 4.52
CA THR A 19 -8.72 -1.69 5.51
C THR A 19 -8.18 -1.83 6.94
N ALA A 20 -7.33 -2.82 7.20
CA ALA A 20 -6.71 -3.03 8.50
C ALA A 20 -5.83 -1.85 8.91
N GLY A 21 -4.95 -1.38 8.02
CA GLY A 21 -4.10 -0.21 8.28
C GLY A 21 -4.91 1.06 8.53
N SER A 22 -5.98 1.29 7.76
CA SER A 22 -6.86 2.45 7.92
C SER A 22 -7.57 2.41 9.27
N ARG A 23 -8.08 1.24 9.69
CA ARG A 23 -8.69 1.05 11.02
C ARG A 23 -7.71 1.32 12.15
N LEU A 24 -6.43 1.00 11.95
CA LEU A 24 -5.36 1.23 12.92
C LEU A 24 -4.79 2.66 12.88
N GLY A 25 -5.31 3.54 12.00
CA GLY A 25 -4.86 4.92 11.88
C GLY A 25 -3.51 5.09 11.17
N VAL A 26 -3.11 4.14 10.32
CA VAL A 26 -1.88 4.25 9.53
C VAL A 26 -2.02 5.39 8.51
N ASP A 27 -1.09 6.34 8.55
CA ASP A 27 -0.95 7.33 7.49
C ASP A 27 -0.27 6.70 6.26
N PHE A 28 -1.08 6.25 5.31
CA PHE A 28 -0.58 5.67 4.07
C PHE A 28 0.14 6.68 3.16
N GLY A 29 -0.02 7.99 3.37
CA GLY A 29 0.72 9.03 2.64
C GLY A 29 2.21 9.05 2.98
N GLN A 30 2.58 8.54 4.14
CA GLN A 30 3.97 8.39 4.60
C GLN A 30 4.63 7.10 4.08
N THR A 31 3.89 6.26 3.36
CA THR A 31 4.37 4.95 2.91
C THR A 31 4.71 4.93 1.43
N ILE A 32 5.77 4.21 1.07
CA ILE A 32 6.11 3.94 -0.31
C ILE A 32 5.83 2.49 -0.67
N SER A 33 5.27 2.29 -1.86
CA SER A 33 5.15 0.94 -2.46
C SER A 33 5.72 0.89 -3.88
N CYS A 34 5.86 2.04 -4.55
CA CYS A 34 6.37 2.12 -5.91
C CYS A 34 7.80 1.56 -6.02
N TYR A 35 8.08 0.89 -7.13
CA TYR A 35 9.42 0.39 -7.43
C TYR A 35 10.34 1.44 -8.07
N ASN A 36 9.76 2.48 -8.67
CA ASN A 36 10.50 3.53 -9.35
C ASN A 36 9.86 4.90 -9.08
N PRO A 37 9.91 5.38 -7.82
CA PRO A 37 9.46 6.74 -7.52
C PRO A 37 10.33 7.77 -8.27
N ASP A 38 9.76 8.92 -8.58
CA ASP A 38 10.56 10.04 -9.11
C ASP A 38 11.38 10.74 -8.00
N PRO A 39 12.22 11.74 -8.33
CA PRO A 39 13.00 12.47 -7.33
C PRO A 39 12.17 13.16 -6.24
N ASP A 40 10.89 13.46 -6.50
CA ASP A 40 9.94 14.06 -5.55
C ASP A 40 9.16 13.01 -4.73
N GLY A 41 9.53 11.74 -4.85
CA GLY A 41 8.91 10.61 -4.15
C GLY A 41 7.53 10.21 -4.69
N ARG A 42 7.09 10.77 -5.82
CA ARG A 42 5.82 10.39 -6.45
C ARG A 42 5.93 9.00 -7.05
N ALA A 43 4.87 8.20 -6.92
CA ALA A 43 4.81 6.87 -7.47
C ALA A 43 4.66 6.88 -9.01
N CYS A 44 5.33 5.96 -9.70
CA CYS A 44 5.26 5.88 -11.16
C CYS A 44 3.90 5.50 -11.73
N GLY A 45 2.98 4.93 -10.97
CA GLY A 45 1.64 4.57 -11.47
C GLY A 45 1.59 3.40 -12.45
N GLN A 46 2.73 2.96 -12.99
CA GLN A 46 2.81 1.97 -14.07
C GLN A 46 3.38 0.61 -13.63
N CYS A 47 4.17 0.55 -12.56
CA CYS A 47 4.70 -0.72 -12.06
C CYS A 47 3.63 -1.56 -11.36
N ASP A 48 3.87 -2.86 -11.22
CA ASP A 48 2.90 -3.79 -10.64
C ASP A 48 2.51 -3.43 -9.21
N SER A 49 3.45 -2.96 -8.40
CA SER A 49 3.14 -2.51 -7.03
C SER A 49 2.22 -1.28 -7.03
N CYS A 50 2.41 -0.33 -7.96
CA CYS A 50 1.49 0.81 -8.08
C CYS A 50 0.08 0.35 -8.48
N ARG A 51 -0.03 -0.57 -9.45
CA ARG A 51 -1.31 -1.13 -9.90
C ARG A 51 -2.00 -1.89 -8.77
N LEU A 52 -1.27 -2.74 -8.05
CA LEU A 52 -1.79 -3.50 -6.92
C LEU A 52 -2.25 -2.60 -5.79
N ARG A 53 -1.46 -1.58 -5.45
CA ARG A 53 -1.82 -0.58 -4.42
C ARG A 53 -3.06 0.20 -4.80
N ALA A 54 -3.11 0.77 -6.01
CA ALA A 54 -4.26 1.56 -6.47
C ALA A 54 -5.54 0.73 -6.50
N ARG A 55 -5.48 -0.51 -7.01
CA ARG A 55 -6.62 -1.45 -6.98
C ARG A 55 -7.03 -1.79 -5.55
N GLY A 56 -6.05 -1.98 -4.65
CA GLY A 56 -6.30 -2.25 -3.25
C GLY A 56 -7.07 -1.12 -2.55
N PHE A 57 -6.67 0.15 -2.76
CA PHE A 57 -7.37 1.30 -2.20
C PHE A 57 -8.80 1.41 -2.74
N ALA A 58 -8.95 1.28 -4.07
CA ALA A 58 -10.26 1.30 -4.72
C ALA A 58 -11.19 0.19 -4.18
N ALA A 59 -10.69 -1.04 -4.04
CA ALA A 59 -11.46 -2.17 -3.52
C ALA A 59 -11.77 -2.05 -2.02
N ALA A 60 -10.90 -1.41 -1.23
CA ALA A 60 -11.15 -1.13 0.18
C ALA A 60 -12.14 0.03 0.42
N GLY A 61 -12.49 0.79 -0.62
CA GLY A 61 -13.30 2.00 -0.48
C GLY A 61 -12.60 3.12 0.30
N VAL A 62 -11.26 3.06 0.41
CA VAL A 62 -10.44 4.04 1.13
C VAL A 62 -9.79 4.99 0.11
N PRO A 63 -9.81 6.32 0.33
CA PRO A 63 -9.10 7.25 -0.54
C PRO A 63 -7.61 6.91 -0.64
N ASP A 64 -7.09 6.82 -1.86
CA ASP A 64 -5.67 6.57 -2.11
C ASP A 64 -4.86 7.88 -1.95
N PRO A 65 -4.00 8.03 -0.93
CA PRO A 65 -3.22 9.25 -0.74
C PRO A 65 -2.00 9.32 -1.66
N THR A 66 -1.77 8.31 -2.49
CA THR A 66 -0.55 8.19 -3.31
C THR A 66 -0.49 9.28 -4.38
N ARG A 67 0.59 10.07 -4.37
CA ARG A 67 0.91 11.04 -5.44
C ARG A 67 1.56 10.30 -6.61
N TYR A 68 1.04 10.47 -7.81
CA TYR A 68 1.55 9.81 -9.03
C TYR A 68 2.13 10.82 -10.03
N TRP A 69 3.06 10.39 -10.89
CA TRP A 69 3.68 11.26 -11.92
C TRP A 69 3.46 10.83 -13.39
N HIS A 70 3.02 9.59 -13.65
CA HIS A 70 2.58 9.15 -15.00
C HIS A 70 1.07 8.91 -15.11
N LYS A 71 0.30 9.21 -14.06
CA LYS A 71 -1.12 8.85 -13.98
C LYS A 71 -2.00 9.93 -14.59
#